data_AF-A0A965VEN8-F1
#
_entry.id   AF-A0A965VEN8-F1
#
_cell.length_a   1.000
_cell.length_b   1.000
_cell.length_c   1.000
_cell.angle_alpha   90.00
_cell.angle_beta   90.00
_cell.angle_gamma   90.00
#
_symmetry.space_group_name_H-M   'P 1'
#
loop_
_entity.id
_entity.type
_entity.pdbx_description
1 polymer ?
#
loop_
_entity_poly.entity_id
_entity_poly.type
_entity_poly.pdbx_seq_one_letter_code
_entity_poly.pdbx_strand_id
1 'polypeptide(L)'
;MLVFRDPRTHALHAALFDDLVVPDLRWLATAPMREELARVLEYPHIAARLAFHGLHSAQVLSQFDARARIVPVAPKAPATCKDPDDQKFIDLAVSHGATLLSKDKAVLCMRRRLIKLGVVDVGVEWRHPHAVPQ
;
A
#
# COMPACT_ATOMS: atom_id res chain seq x y z
N MET A 1 -5.73 -2.92 7.83
CA MET A 1 -4.49 -3.71 7.79
C MET A 1 -3.60 -3.48 9.00
N LEU A 2 -2.99 -2.30 9.26
CA LEU A 2 -2.18 -2.12 10.49
C LEU A 2 -2.85 -1.21 11.55
N VAL A 3 -3.33 -0.04 11.14
CA VAL A 3 -3.98 0.96 12.03
C VAL A 3 -5.50 0.87 11.95
N PHE A 4 -6.02 0.71 10.73
CA PHE A 4 -7.47 0.69 10.45
C PHE A 4 -7.93 -0.74 10.09
N ARG A 5 -8.95 -1.23 10.79
CA ARG A 5 -9.58 -2.54 10.54
C ARG A 5 -10.68 -2.44 9.47
N ASP A 6 -10.30 -2.01 8.26
CA ASP A 6 -11.25 -1.97 7.14
C ASP A 6 -11.44 -3.38 6.56
N PRO A 7 -12.69 -3.90 6.45
CA PRO A 7 -12.97 -5.22 5.92
C PRO A 7 -12.39 -5.49 4.53
N ARG A 8 -12.30 -4.45 3.68
CA ARG A 8 -11.72 -4.52 2.33
C ARG A 8 -10.24 -4.88 2.33
N THR A 9 -9.57 -4.71 3.47
CA THR A 9 -8.15 -5.06 3.65
C THR A 9 -7.93 -6.43 4.27
N HIS A 10 -8.99 -7.18 4.61
CA HIS A 10 -8.84 -8.49 5.28
C HIS A 10 -8.09 -9.52 4.43
N ALA A 11 -8.43 -9.66 3.15
CA ALA A 11 -7.77 -10.62 2.27
C ALA A 11 -6.27 -10.31 2.12
N LEU A 12 -5.91 -9.03 1.96
CA LEU A 12 -4.52 -8.61 1.90
C LEU A 12 -3.80 -8.80 3.24
N HIS A 13 -4.48 -8.54 4.36
CA HIS A 13 -3.92 -8.79 5.68
C HIS A 13 -3.58 -10.27 5.83
N ALA A 14 -4.52 -11.16 5.52
CA ALA A 14 -4.29 -12.59 5.61
C ALA A 14 -3.10 -13.02 4.75
N ALA A 15 -3.02 -12.54 3.51
CA ALA A 15 -1.93 -12.85 2.60
C ALA A 15 -0.54 -12.32 3.01
N LEU A 16 -0.47 -11.26 3.82
CA LEU A 16 0.80 -10.64 4.25
C LEU A 16 1.21 -11.01 5.68
N PHE A 17 0.25 -11.34 6.54
CA PHE A 17 0.45 -11.44 7.99
C PHE A 17 0.14 -12.81 8.55
N ASP A 18 -0.76 -13.58 7.92
CA ASP A 18 -1.04 -14.94 8.33
C ASP A 18 -0.01 -15.87 7.66
N ASP A 19 0.20 -17.09 8.17
CA ASP A 19 1.16 -18.07 7.62
C ASP A 19 0.76 -18.62 6.23
N LEU A 20 -0.07 -17.89 5.49
CA LEU A 20 -0.45 -18.16 4.13
C LEU A 20 0.66 -17.70 3.17
N VAL A 21 1.41 -18.66 2.64
CA VAL A 21 2.38 -18.39 1.59
C VAL A 21 1.64 -18.10 0.29
N VAL A 22 1.64 -16.82 -0.11
CA VAL A 22 1.22 -16.40 -1.44
C VAL A 22 2.47 -16.20 -2.30
N PRO A 23 2.73 -17.09 -3.28
CA PRO A 23 3.89 -16.96 -4.17
C PRO A 23 3.91 -15.58 -4.83
N ASP A 24 5.11 -15.00 -4.93
CA ASP A 24 5.39 -13.73 -5.59
C ASP A 24 4.71 -12.47 -5.00
N LEU A 25 3.94 -12.59 -3.90
CA LEU A 25 3.39 -11.43 -3.21
C LEU A 25 4.51 -10.65 -2.50
N ARG A 26 4.72 -9.41 -2.94
CA ARG A 26 5.69 -8.49 -2.35
C ARG A 26 5.02 -7.15 -2.05
N TRP A 27 5.05 -6.73 -0.79
CA TRP A 27 4.66 -5.38 -0.42
C TRP A 27 5.84 -4.44 -0.67
N LEU A 28 5.72 -3.52 -1.64
CA LEU A 28 6.76 -2.56 -1.97
C LEU A 28 6.51 -1.20 -1.30
N ALA A 29 7.57 -0.54 -0.84
CA ALA A 29 7.54 0.83 -0.36
C ALA A 29 8.90 1.52 -0.58
N THR A 30 8.94 2.85 -0.44
CA THR A 30 10.19 3.62 -0.46
C THR A 30 10.50 4.20 0.92
N ALA A 31 11.74 4.66 1.16
CA ALA A 31 12.10 5.31 2.42
C ALA A 31 11.19 6.52 2.76
N PRO A 32 10.88 7.44 1.83
CA PRO A 32 9.93 8.53 2.10
C PRO A 32 8.51 8.06 2.47
N MET A 33 8.04 6.93 1.94
CA MET A 33 6.73 6.36 2.33
C MET A 33 6.76 5.81 3.76
N ARG A 34 7.86 5.16 4.15
CA ARG A 34 8.07 4.74 5.54
C ARG A 34 8.07 5.97 6.45
N GLU A 35 8.89 6.98 6.16
CA GLU A 35 9.01 8.17 7.00
C GLU A 35 7.65 8.89 7.16
N GLU A 36 6.85 8.93 6.09
CA GLU A 36 5.49 9.43 6.15
C GLU A 36 4.62 8.62 7.12
N LEU A 37 4.67 7.28 7.04
CA LEU A 37 3.98 6.42 8.00
C LEU A 37 4.41 6.74 9.43
N ALA A 38 5.71 6.87 9.70
CA ALA A 38 6.22 7.21 11.03
C ALA A 38 5.65 8.55 11.53
N ARG A 39 5.63 9.60 10.69
CA ARG A 39 5.03 10.89 11.05
C ARG A 39 3.53 10.80 11.30
N VAL A 40 2.78 10.12 10.44
CA VAL A 40 1.32 9.97 10.56
C VAL A 40 0.93 9.26 11.85
N LEU A 41 1.71 8.27 12.30
CA LEU A 41 1.43 7.56 13.54
C LEU A 41 1.55 8.44 14.79
N GLU A 42 2.30 9.53 14.72
CA GLU A 42 2.44 10.51 15.80
C GLU A 42 1.34 11.58 15.79
N TYR A 43 0.46 11.62 14.78
CA TYR A 43 -0.66 12.57 14.77
C TYR A 43 -1.63 12.27 15.92
N PRO A 44 -2.07 13.27 16.71
CA PRO A 44 -2.81 13.05 17.96
C PRO A 44 -4.04 12.14 17.81
N HIS A 45 -4.81 12.31 16.73
CA HIS A 45 -6.00 11.50 16.47
C HIS A 45 -5.68 10.05 16.06
N ILE A 46 -4.51 9.81 15.44
CA ILE A 46 -4.03 8.47 15.12
C ILE A 46 -3.46 7.81 16.37
N ALA A 47 -2.62 8.51 17.13
CA ALA A 47 -2.07 8.01 18.39
C ALA A 47 -3.17 7.64 19.39
N ALA A 48 -4.21 8.47 19.53
CA ALA A 48 -5.37 8.17 20.37
C ALA A 48 -6.10 6.89 19.90
N ARG A 49 -6.23 6.69 18.58
CA ARG A 49 -6.85 5.49 18.01
C ARG A 49 -6.01 4.23 18.24
N LEU A 50 -4.69 4.33 18.12
CA LEU A 50 -3.79 3.22 18.43
C LEU A 50 -3.92 2.81 19.90
N ALA A 51 -3.89 3.78 20.81
CA ALA A 51 -4.05 3.55 22.25
C ALA A 51 -5.40 2.89 22.56
N PHE A 52 -6.49 3.34 21.94
CA PHE A 52 -7.81 2.72 22.08
C PHE A 52 -7.83 1.24 21.67
N HIS A 53 -6.99 0.84 20.70
CA HIS A 53 -6.85 -0.55 20.26
C HIS A 53 -5.70 -1.31 20.92
N GLY A 54 -5.03 -0.74 21.93
CA GLY A 54 -3.89 -1.36 22.62
C GLY A 54 -2.64 -1.51 21.74
N LEU A 55 -2.46 -0.65 20.75
CA LEU A 55 -1.32 -0.64 19.84
C LEU A 55 -0.42 0.57 20.10
N HIS A 56 0.87 0.42 19.79
CA HIS A 56 1.87 1.49 19.81
C HIS A 56 2.42 1.76 18.41
N SER A 57 2.84 3.01 18.13
CA SER A 57 3.41 3.39 16.83
C SER A 57 4.61 2.50 16.46
N ALA A 58 5.50 2.21 17.41
CA ALA A 58 6.63 1.31 17.23
C ALA A 58 6.24 -0.11 16.79
N GLN A 59 5.11 -0.66 17.29
CA GLN A 59 4.64 -1.98 16.87
C GLN A 59 4.15 -1.96 15.42
N VAL A 60 3.43 -0.92 15.02
CA VAL A 60 2.98 -0.75 13.62
C VAL A 60 4.17 -0.61 12.69
N LEU A 61 5.17 0.18 13.08
CA LEU A 61 6.38 0.38 12.31
C LEU A 61 7.21 -0.90 12.16
N SER A 62 7.35 -1.68 13.23
CA SER A 62 8.02 -2.99 13.19
C SER A 62 7.28 -4.00 12.28
N GLN A 63 5.94 -4.03 12.36
CA GLN A 63 5.13 -4.88 11.49
C GLN A 63 5.26 -4.50 10.00
N PHE A 64 5.36 -3.21 9.72
CA PHE A 64 5.65 -2.70 8.38
C PHE A 64 7.07 -3.12 7.93
N ASP A 65 8.09 -2.87 8.74
CA ASP A 65 9.50 -3.13 8.37
C ASP A 65 9.79 -4.62 8.14
N ALA A 66 9.11 -5.50 8.87
CA ALA A 66 9.26 -6.95 8.72
C ALA A 66 8.70 -7.50 7.40
N ARG A 67 7.83 -6.76 6.70
CA ARG A 67 7.05 -7.28 5.55
C ARG A 67 7.16 -6.42 4.30
N ALA A 68 7.29 -5.11 4.45
CA ALA A 68 7.49 -4.21 3.34
C ALA A 68 8.95 -4.29 2.87
N ARG A 69 9.14 -4.52 1.58
CA ARG A 69 10.43 -4.38 0.92
C ARG A 69 10.64 -2.91 0.56
N ILE A 70 11.61 -2.27 1.23
CA ILE A 70 12.07 -0.94 0.85
C ILE A 70 12.86 -1.03 -0.46
N VAL A 71 12.44 -0.24 -1.45
CA VAL A 71 13.11 -0.09 -2.75
C VAL A 71 13.48 1.38 -2.99
N PRO A 72 14.38 1.67 -3.94
CA PRO A 72 14.72 3.05 -4.30
C PRO A 72 13.49 3.86 -4.71
N VAL A 73 13.58 5.18 -4.54
CA VAL A 73 12.54 6.10 -5.02
C VAL A 73 12.38 5.92 -6.52
N ALA A 74 11.15 5.68 -6.95
CA ALA A 74 10.82 5.49 -8.36
C ALA A 74 10.91 6.83 -9.13
N PRO A 75 11.31 6.80 -10.41
CA PRO A 75 11.21 7.97 -11.26
C PRO A 75 9.75 8.39 -11.44
N LYS A 76 9.52 9.68 -11.67
CA LYS A 76 8.17 10.22 -11.89
C LYS A 76 7.51 9.55 -13.10
N ALA A 77 6.32 9.00 -12.91
CA ALA A 77 5.54 8.40 -13.97
C ALA A 77 5.03 9.45 -14.98
N PRO A 78 4.75 9.05 -16.23
CA PRO A 78 4.07 9.92 -17.21
C PRO A 78 2.66 10.35 -16.80
N ALA A 79 2.09 9.74 -15.74
CA ALA A 79 0.82 10.10 -15.17
C ALA A 79 0.99 10.94 -13.90
N THR A 80 0.47 12.18 -13.94
CA THR A 80 0.40 13.06 -12.77
C THR A 80 -0.93 12.84 -12.05
N CYS A 81 -0.89 12.51 -10.76
CA CYS A 81 -2.06 12.54 -9.89
C CYS A 81 -2.42 14.00 -9.57
N LYS A 82 -3.72 14.29 -9.42
CA LYS A 82 -4.17 15.62 -9.01
C LYS A 82 -3.82 15.93 -7.55
N ASP A 83 -3.63 14.88 -6.75
CA ASP A 83 -3.12 14.97 -5.39
C ASP A 83 -1.60 14.71 -5.44
N PRO A 84 -0.75 15.72 -5.16
CA PRO A 84 0.70 15.55 -5.22
C PRO A 84 1.23 14.58 -4.16
N ASP A 85 0.54 14.41 -3.02
CA ASP A 85 0.97 13.49 -1.96
C ASP A 85 0.83 12.02 -2.41
N ASP A 86 -0.14 11.76 -3.30
CA ASP A 86 -0.38 10.44 -3.87
C ASP A 86 0.60 10.08 -5.02
N GLN A 87 1.31 11.06 -5.58
CA GLN A 87 2.17 10.85 -6.75
C GLN A 87 3.22 9.76 -6.53
N LYS A 88 3.83 9.72 -5.34
CA LYS A 88 4.90 8.75 -5.02
C LYS A 88 4.41 7.29 -5.11
N PHE A 89 3.13 7.03 -4.84
CA PHE A 89 2.55 5.69 -4.96
C PHE A 89 2.25 5.34 -6.42
N ILE A 90 1.84 6.33 -7.22
CA ILE A 90 1.69 6.16 -8.67
C ILE A 90 3.03 5.82 -9.32
N ASP A 91 4.07 6.58 -8.99
CA ASP A 91 5.42 6.42 -9.53
C ASP A 91 5.95 5.01 -9.24
N LEU A 92 5.81 4.57 -7.98
CA LEU A 92 6.27 3.26 -7.55
C LEU A 92 5.51 2.12 -8.26
N ALA A 93 4.19 2.24 -8.37
CA ALA A 93 3.35 1.24 -9.02
C ALA A 93 3.68 1.09 -10.51
N VAL A 94 3.87 2.21 -11.22
CA VAL A 94 4.26 2.21 -12.64
C VAL A 94 5.66 1.61 -12.81
N SER A 95 6.62 2.02 -11.98
CA SER A 95 8.01 1.55 -12.09
C SER A 95 8.19 0.04 -11.86
N HIS A 96 7.28 -0.60 -11.10
CA HIS A 96 7.37 -2.02 -10.76
C HIS A 96 6.26 -2.88 -11.38
N GLY A 97 5.36 -2.28 -12.16
CA GLY A 97 4.15 -2.96 -12.61
C GLY A 97 3.33 -3.55 -11.47
N ALA A 98 3.26 -2.87 -10.33
CA ALA A 98 2.61 -3.40 -9.13
C ALA A 98 1.10 -3.14 -9.13
N THR A 99 0.35 -3.90 -8.34
CA THR A 99 -1.04 -3.55 -8.01
C THR A 99 -1.04 -2.40 -7.00
N LEU A 100 -1.79 -1.33 -7.28
CA LEU A 100 -1.98 -0.20 -6.39
C LEU A 100 -3.34 -0.27 -5.69
N LEU A 101 -3.35 -0.31 -4.37
CA LEU A 101 -4.57 -0.31 -3.59
C LEU A 101 -4.80 1.04 -2.92
N SER A 102 -5.97 1.64 -3.15
CA SER A 102 -6.33 2.93 -2.58
C SER A 102 -7.84 3.05 -2.39
N LYS A 103 -8.26 3.88 -1.42
CA LYS A 103 -9.65 4.30 -1.25
C LYS A 103 -9.91 5.70 -1.80
N ASP A 104 -8.86 6.40 -2.22
CA ASP A 104 -8.95 7.77 -2.69
C ASP A 104 -9.51 7.82 -4.11
N LYS A 105 -10.51 8.67 -4.34
CA LYS A 105 -11.12 8.86 -5.66
C LYS A 105 -10.13 9.44 -6.68
N ALA A 106 -9.16 10.25 -6.24
CA ALA A 106 -8.08 10.80 -7.06
C ALA A 106 -7.17 9.72 -7.64
N VAL A 107 -6.83 8.71 -6.85
CA VAL A 107 -6.07 7.55 -7.32
C VAL A 107 -6.95 6.62 -8.15
N LEU A 108 -8.15 6.29 -7.67
CA LEU A 108 -9.04 5.34 -8.33
C LEU A 108 -9.48 5.79 -9.73
N CYS A 109 -9.68 7.09 -9.95
CA CYS A 109 -10.02 7.60 -11.28
C CYS A 109 -8.90 7.41 -12.31
N MET A 110 -7.66 7.18 -11.86
CA MET A 110 -6.50 6.95 -12.73
C MET A 110 -6.37 5.49 -13.20
N ARG A 111 -7.17 4.53 -12.68
CA ARG A 111 -7.05 3.08 -12.96
C ARG A 111 -6.77 2.76 -14.43
N ARG A 112 -7.62 3.24 -15.35
CA ARG A 112 -7.47 2.96 -16.79
C ARG A 112 -6.16 3.51 -17.38
N ARG A 113 -5.71 4.68 -16.93
CA ARG A 113 -4.46 5.30 -17.40
C ARG A 113 -3.26 4.53 -16.88
N LEU A 114 -3.30 4.10 -15.61
CA LEU A 114 -2.20 3.40 -14.97
C LEU A 114 -2.02 1.97 -15.50
N ILE A 115 -3.12 1.26 -15.80
CA ILE A 115 -3.05 -0.05 -16.47
C ILE A 115 -2.34 0.06 -17.83
N LYS A 116 -2.61 1.11 -18.60
CA LYS A 116 -1.90 1.36 -19.87
C LYS A 116 -0.41 1.66 -19.71
N LEU A 117 0.03 2.04 -18.50
CA LEU A 117 1.42 2.27 -18.15
C LEU A 117 2.09 1.05 -17.49
N GLY A 118 1.42 -0.11 -17.45
CA GLY A 118 1.98 -1.36 -16.95
C GLY A 118 1.63 -1.70 -15.49
N VAL A 119 0.82 -0.89 -14.80
CA VAL A 119 0.30 -1.22 -13.46
C VAL A 119 -0.67 -2.40 -13.59
N VAL A 120 -0.48 -3.46 -12.80
CA VAL A 120 -1.30 -4.69 -12.88
C VAL A 120 -2.77 -4.41 -12.57
N ASP A 121 -3.05 -3.70 -11.49
CA ASP A 121 -4.40 -3.21 -11.19
C ASP A 121 -4.38 -1.98 -10.26
N VAL A 122 -5.50 -1.23 -10.24
CA VAL A 122 -5.74 -0.17 -9.26
C VAL A 122 -7.13 -0.35 -8.64
N GLY A 123 -7.22 -0.64 -7.34
CA GLY A 123 -8.49 -1.00 -6.72
C GLY A 123 -8.60 -0.70 -5.23
N VAL A 124 -9.80 -0.91 -4.67
CA VAL A 124 -10.08 -0.73 -3.23
C VAL A 124 -9.84 -1.99 -2.40
N GLU A 125 -9.70 -3.14 -3.07
CA GLU A 125 -9.59 -4.47 -2.48
C GLU A 125 -8.50 -5.24 -3.21
N TRP A 126 -7.71 -5.98 -2.44
CA TRP A 126 -6.79 -6.94 -3.02
C TRP A 126 -7.56 -8.15 -3.52
N ARG A 127 -7.35 -8.49 -4.78
CA ARG A 127 -7.79 -9.75 -5.36
C ARG A 127 -6.54 -10.52 -5.68
N HIS A 128 -6.45 -11.76 -5.18
CA HIS A 128 -5.37 -12.64 -5.57
C HIS A 128 -5.36 -12.71 -7.10
N PRO A 129 -4.26 -12.34 -7.78
CA PRO A 129 -4.20 -12.53 -9.22
C PRO A 129 -4.37 -14.03 -9.47
N HIS A 130 -5.40 -14.42 -10.22
CA HIS A 130 -5.68 -15.83 -10.49
C HIS A 130 -4.37 -16.52 -10.88
N ALA A 131 -4.01 -17.60 -10.17
CA ALA A 131 -3.20 -18.63 -10.77
C ALA A 131 -3.88 -18.93 -12.11
N VAL A 132 -3.14 -18.75 -13.21
CA VAL A 132 -3.61 -19.10 -14.54
C VAL A 132 -4.22 -20.51 -14.45
N PRO A 133 -5.50 -20.73 -14.79
CA PRO A 133 -5.98 -22.09 -14.96
C PRO A 133 -5.14 -22.70 -16.07
N GLN A 134 -4.51 -23.84 -15.80
CA GLN A 134 -3.80 -24.63 -16.81
C GLN A 134 -4.75 -24.97 -17.97
#